data_AF-A0AAV4WJ99-F1
#
_entry.id   AF-A0AAV4WJ99-F1
#
_cell.length_a   1.000
_cell.length_b   1.000
_cell.length_c   1.000
_cell.angle_alpha   90.00
_cell.angle_beta   90.00
_cell.angle_gamma   90.00
#
_symmetry.space_group_name_H-M   'P 1'
#
loop_
_entity.id
_entity.type
_entity.pdbx_description
1 polymer ?
#
loop_
_entity_poly.entity_id
_entity_poly.type
_entity_poly.pdbx_seq_one_letter_code
_entity_poly.pdbx_strand_id
1 'polypeptide(L)'
;MIGRKRNNSMLERRRQISVRSLSTVDNVDEIKRSFNRHIHYTLVKDRNVATNRDYYFALAYTVKDYLVGRWIRTQQSYYENDPKRVNYLSLEFYMGRALTNTMINIGIKNNCDEALYELGLDLEELADEEEDAGLGNGGLGRLAACFLDSMATLGLAAHGYGLRYDYGIFSQRISNGEQIEEADDWLAVGNPWEKEDLNLERLPWDTAWDITVKTCAYTNHTVLPEALERWPVSLLENLLPRHLQIIYEINALFLKEVAKKWPGDENRLLQDVFN
;
A
#
# COMPACT_ATOMS: atom_id res chain seq x y z
N MET A 1 -38.74 3.68 -24.31
CA MET A 1 -39.27 4.11 -23.00
C MET A 1 -39.74 2.88 -22.25
N ILE A 2 -39.63 2.91 -20.91
CA ILE A 2 -39.93 1.85 -19.92
C ILE A 2 -38.71 0.97 -19.59
N GLY A 3 -38.21 1.09 -18.35
CA GLY A 3 -37.44 0.02 -17.71
C GLY A 3 -36.08 0.29 -17.05
N ARG A 4 -35.73 1.53 -16.63
CA ARG A 4 -34.45 1.76 -15.89
C ARG A 4 -34.52 2.75 -14.72
N LYS A 5 -35.67 2.81 -14.02
CA LYS A 5 -35.88 3.75 -12.89
C LYS A 5 -36.03 3.11 -11.50
N ARG A 6 -35.73 1.82 -11.29
CA ARG A 6 -36.02 1.13 -10.01
C ARG A 6 -34.83 0.76 -9.11
N ASN A 7 -33.57 1.08 -9.43
CA ASN A 7 -32.42 0.69 -8.57
C ASN A 7 -31.64 1.81 -7.87
N ASN A 8 -31.84 3.10 -8.18
CA ASN A 8 -31.11 4.17 -7.48
C ASN A 8 -31.51 4.32 -6.00
N SER A 9 -32.79 4.09 -5.67
CA SER A 9 -33.32 4.34 -4.33
C SER A 9 -32.76 3.40 -3.23
N MET A 10 -32.44 2.14 -3.56
CA MET A 10 -31.87 1.22 -2.56
C MET A 10 -30.37 1.46 -2.34
N LEU A 11 -29.63 1.79 -3.40
CA LEU A 11 -28.23 2.19 -3.32
C LEU A 11 -28.07 3.49 -2.52
N GLU A 12 -28.91 4.50 -2.75
CA GLU A 12 -28.93 5.74 -1.97
C GLU A 12 -29.27 5.49 -0.49
N ARG A 13 -30.24 4.62 -0.18
CA ARG A 13 -30.58 4.28 1.21
C ARG A 13 -29.44 3.58 1.96
N ARG A 14 -28.63 2.76 1.26
CA ARG A 14 -27.47 2.08 1.86
C ARG A 14 -26.27 3.00 2.13
N ARG A 15 -26.13 4.10 1.37
CA ARG A 15 -25.06 5.11 1.60
C ARG A 15 -25.15 5.79 2.97
N GLN A 16 -26.34 5.83 3.59
CA GLN A 16 -26.55 6.46 4.90
C GLN A 16 -26.12 5.62 6.11
N ILE A 17 -25.64 4.38 5.93
CA ILE A 17 -25.32 3.46 7.04
C ILE A 17 -23.97 3.78 7.71
N SER A 18 -23.17 4.71 7.14
CA SER A 18 -21.97 5.23 7.80
C SER A 18 -22.31 5.73 9.20
N VAL A 19 -21.68 5.16 10.22
CA VAL A 19 -21.89 5.43 11.65
C VAL A 19 -21.98 6.95 11.88
N ARG A 20 -23.14 7.45 12.29
CA ARG A 20 -23.42 8.88 12.51
C ARG A 20 -22.66 9.47 13.70
N SER A 21 -22.10 8.62 14.56
CA SER A 21 -21.26 9.00 15.70
C SER A 21 -19.82 8.55 15.45
N LEU A 22 -19.13 9.18 14.52
CA LEU A 22 -17.67 9.17 14.56
C LEU A 22 -17.30 10.22 15.58
N SER A 23 -16.76 9.79 16.72
CA SER A 23 -16.39 10.64 17.83
C SER A 23 -15.48 11.76 17.35
N THR A 24 -16.05 12.96 17.28
CA THR A 24 -15.38 14.19 16.90
C THR A 24 -14.67 14.83 18.09
N VAL A 25 -14.67 14.18 19.25
CA VAL A 25 -14.02 14.68 20.47
C VAL A 25 -12.99 13.65 20.89
N ASP A 26 -11.75 13.90 20.50
CA ASP A 26 -10.59 13.14 20.94
C ASP A 26 -10.40 13.38 22.43
N ASN A 27 -11.11 12.63 23.28
CA ASN A 27 -10.98 12.71 24.73
C ASN A 27 -10.28 11.44 25.25
N VAL A 28 -9.29 11.63 26.13
CA VAL A 28 -8.54 10.60 26.87
C VAL A 28 -9.47 9.51 27.42
N ASP A 29 -10.63 9.89 27.97
CA ASP A 29 -11.64 8.95 28.49
C ASP A 29 -12.27 8.04 27.42
N GLU A 30 -12.41 8.52 26.20
CA GLU A 30 -12.90 7.68 25.10
C GLU A 30 -11.83 6.72 24.60
N ILE A 31 -10.58 7.18 24.50
CA ILE A 31 -9.44 6.32 24.14
C ILE A 31 -9.31 5.19 25.15
N LYS A 32 -9.29 5.49 26.46
CA LYS A 32 -9.26 4.45 27.53
C LYS A 32 -10.42 3.47 27.40
N ARG A 33 -11.63 3.94 27.10
CA ARG A 33 -12.81 3.06 26.93
C ARG A 33 -12.67 2.16 25.71
N SER A 34 -12.26 2.70 24.57
CA SER A 34 -12.04 1.92 23.34
C SER A 34 -10.91 0.90 23.51
N PHE A 35 -9.80 1.31 24.12
CA PHE A 35 -8.67 0.45 24.45
C PHE A 35 -9.09 -0.76 25.30
N ASN A 36 -9.78 -0.52 26.42
CA ASN A 36 -10.29 -1.59 27.27
C ASN A 36 -11.33 -2.46 26.54
N ARG A 37 -12.15 -1.88 25.65
CA ARG A 37 -13.08 -2.62 24.81
C ARG A 37 -12.34 -3.58 23.86
N HIS A 38 -11.24 -3.16 23.24
CA HIS A 38 -10.44 -4.02 22.36
C HIS A 38 -9.70 -5.12 23.14
N ILE A 39 -9.16 -4.83 24.32
CA ILE A 39 -8.62 -5.86 25.22
C ILE A 39 -9.67 -6.95 25.46
N HIS A 40 -10.89 -6.55 25.81
CA HIS A 40 -11.92 -7.49 26.23
C HIS A 40 -12.58 -8.23 25.05
N TYR A 41 -13.01 -7.52 24.01
CA TYR A 41 -13.84 -8.09 22.95
C TYR A 41 -13.07 -8.48 21.68
N THR A 42 -11.92 -7.84 21.42
CA THR A 42 -11.11 -8.16 20.24
C THR A 42 -10.04 -9.18 20.58
N LEU A 43 -9.34 -8.99 21.70
CA LEU A 43 -8.24 -9.87 22.12
C LEU A 43 -8.67 -10.97 23.08
N VAL A 44 -9.87 -10.85 23.67
CA VAL A 44 -10.41 -11.84 24.62
C VAL A 44 -9.47 -12.02 25.82
N LYS A 45 -9.03 -10.89 26.39
CA LYS A 45 -8.13 -10.82 27.55
C LYS A 45 -8.74 -10.03 28.71
N ASP A 46 -8.20 -10.27 29.89
CA ASP A 46 -8.31 -9.37 31.04
C ASP A 46 -6.92 -8.86 31.45
N ARG A 47 -6.87 -7.83 32.30
CA ARG A 47 -5.62 -7.17 32.70
C ARG A 47 -4.64 -8.07 33.47
N ASN A 48 -5.09 -9.18 34.04
CA ASN A 48 -4.22 -10.09 34.80
C ASN A 48 -3.39 -11.00 33.88
N VAL A 49 -3.84 -11.23 32.64
CA VAL A 49 -3.21 -12.16 31.68
C VAL A 49 -2.76 -11.49 30.37
N ALA A 50 -3.06 -10.20 30.20
CA ALA A 50 -2.65 -9.44 29.03
C ALA A 50 -1.14 -9.17 29.06
N THR A 51 -0.49 -9.44 27.92
CA THR A 51 0.93 -9.17 27.67
C THR A 51 1.12 -7.78 27.05
N ASN A 52 2.37 -7.29 26.97
CA ASN A 52 2.69 -6.05 26.26
C ASN A 52 2.22 -6.08 24.80
N ARG A 53 2.39 -7.23 24.14
CA ARG A 53 1.86 -7.45 22.79
C ARG A 53 0.33 -7.31 22.72
N ASP A 54 -0.40 -7.88 23.68
CA ASP A 54 -1.87 -7.69 23.74
C ASP A 54 -2.22 -6.21 23.90
N TYR A 55 -1.49 -5.47 24.75
CA TYR A 55 -1.70 -4.03 24.90
C TYR A 55 -1.37 -3.24 23.63
N TYR A 56 -0.30 -3.58 22.93
CA TYR A 56 0.02 -3.02 21.60
C TYR A 56 -1.13 -3.23 20.62
N PHE A 57 -1.62 -4.47 20.46
CA PHE A 57 -2.72 -4.74 19.53
C PHE A 57 -4.00 -3.97 19.91
N ALA A 58 -4.32 -3.88 21.20
CA ALA A 58 -5.48 -3.12 21.67
C ALA A 58 -5.36 -1.63 21.33
N LEU A 59 -4.16 -1.06 21.47
CA LEU A 59 -3.86 0.31 21.06
C LEU A 59 -3.96 0.48 19.54
N ALA A 60 -3.35 -0.41 18.76
CA ALA A 60 -3.40 -0.38 17.31
C ALA A 60 -4.84 -0.42 16.77
N TYR A 61 -5.70 -1.30 17.30
CA TYR A 61 -7.12 -1.31 16.95
C TYR A 61 -7.86 -0.04 17.36
N THR A 62 -7.56 0.48 18.55
CA THR A 62 -8.14 1.75 19.02
C THR A 62 -7.79 2.90 18.07
N VAL A 63 -6.53 3.00 17.65
CA VAL A 63 -6.06 4.01 16.70
C VAL A 63 -6.66 3.80 15.31
N LYS A 64 -6.78 2.54 14.86
CA LYS A 64 -7.39 2.17 13.57
C LYS A 64 -8.85 2.61 13.47
N ASP A 65 -9.62 2.55 14.55
CA ASP A 65 -11.02 3.02 14.56
C ASP A 65 -11.13 4.51 14.15
N TYR A 66 -10.18 5.36 14.57
CA TYR A 66 -10.11 6.77 14.17
C TYR A 66 -9.75 6.97 12.69
N LEU A 67 -8.98 6.03 12.11
CA LEU A 67 -8.63 6.04 10.68
C LEU A 67 -9.80 5.60 9.79
N VAL A 68 -10.50 4.52 10.15
CA VAL A 68 -11.52 3.89 9.29
C VAL A 68 -12.60 4.88 8.88
N GLY A 69 -13.08 5.70 9.82
CA GLY A 69 -14.08 6.73 9.51
C GLY A 69 -13.60 7.79 8.52
N ARG A 70 -12.32 8.17 8.58
CA ARG A 70 -11.70 9.10 7.63
C ARG A 70 -11.51 8.43 6.26
N TRP A 71 -11.01 7.20 6.25
CA TRP A 71 -10.78 6.44 5.03
C TRP A 71 -12.06 6.24 4.20
N ILE A 72 -13.17 5.86 4.83
CA ILE A 72 -14.47 5.71 4.17
C ILE A 72 -14.91 7.03 3.53
N ARG A 73 -14.81 8.15 4.24
CA ARG A 73 -15.18 9.48 3.71
C ARG A 73 -14.30 9.90 2.54
N THR A 74 -13.00 9.63 2.61
CA THR A 74 -12.06 9.94 1.51
C THR A 74 -12.42 9.17 0.25
N GLN A 75 -12.65 7.86 0.35
CA GLN A 75 -13.03 7.04 -0.80
C GLN A 75 -14.39 7.43 -1.39
N GLN A 76 -15.37 7.74 -0.53
CA GLN A 76 -16.66 8.27 -0.97
C GLN A 76 -16.51 9.61 -1.71
N SER A 77 -15.66 10.51 -1.18
CA SER A 77 -15.34 11.79 -1.82
C SER A 77 -14.68 11.61 -3.19
N TYR A 78 -13.72 10.68 -3.32
CA TYR A 78 -13.11 10.37 -4.62
C TYR A 78 -14.13 9.79 -5.60
N TYR A 79 -15.06 8.97 -5.14
CA TYR A 79 -16.13 8.45 -6.00
C TYR A 79 -17.09 9.55 -6.46
N GLU A 80 -17.48 10.45 -5.56
CA GLU A 80 -18.44 11.54 -5.86
C GLU A 80 -17.86 12.63 -6.76
N ASN A 81 -16.59 12.97 -6.57
CA ASN A 81 -15.93 14.04 -7.33
C ASN A 81 -15.22 13.55 -8.59
N ASP A 82 -15.05 12.24 -8.74
CA ASP A 82 -14.34 11.55 -9.83
C ASP A 82 -13.06 12.27 -10.31
N PRO A 83 -12.09 12.55 -9.41
CA PRO A 83 -10.84 13.18 -9.80
C PRO A 83 -10.00 12.23 -10.65
N LYS A 84 -9.06 12.77 -11.43
CA LYS A 84 -8.00 11.95 -12.03
C LYS A 84 -7.21 11.26 -10.91
N ARG A 85 -7.06 9.94 -11.01
CA ARG A 85 -6.39 9.11 -10.00
C ARG A 85 -4.94 8.84 -10.38
N VAL A 86 -4.09 8.75 -9.37
CA VAL A 86 -2.69 8.33 -9.50
C VAL A 86 -2.56 6.91 -8.97
N ASN A 87 -1.98 6.01 -9.77
CA ASN A 87 -1.67 4.64 -9.34
C ASN A 87 -0.16 4.48 -9.37
N TYR A 88 0.47 4.44 -8.19
CA TYR A 88 1.89 4.24 -8.04
C TYR A 88 2.17 2.74 -7.90
N LEU A 89 2.75 2.14 -8.93
CA LEU A 89 3.08 0.71 -8.95
C LEU A 89 4.52 0.54 -8.47
N SER A 90 4.72 -0.26 -7.44
CA SER A 90 6.05 -0.60 -6.94
C SER A 90 6.09 -2.04 -6.44
N LEU A 91 7.18 -2.74 -6.72
CA LEU A 91 7.45 -4.04 -6.11
C LEU A 91 7.91 -3.89 -4.66
N GLU A 92 8.28 -2.69 -4.22
CA GLU A 92 8.76 -2.44 -2.86
C GLU A 92 8.04 -1.26 -2.20
N PHE A 93 7.65 -1.45 -0.94
CA PHE A 93 7.19 -0.40 -0.04
C PHE A 93 7.81 -0.61 1.33
N TYR A 94 8.85 0.16 1.66
CA TYR A 94 9.51 0.02 2.96
C TYR A 94 8.79 0.90 3.98
N MET A 95 7.67 0.41 4.51
CA MET A 95 6.73 1.18 5.33
C MET A 95 7.26 1.43 6.74
N GLY A 96 7.90 0.42 7.35
CA GLY A 96 8.26 0.42 8.76
C GLY A 96 7.03 0.28 9.67
N ARG A 97 7.13 0.77 10.90
CA ARG A 97 6.05 0.77 11.90
C ARG A 97 4.98 1.83 11.60
N ALA A 98 3.71 1.51 11.81
CA ALA A 98 2.59 2.37 11.44
C ALA A 98 1.93 3.07 12.63
N LEU A 99 2.04 2.55 13.86
CA LEU A 99 1.30 3.06 15.02
C LEU A 99 1.60 4.54 15.29
N THR A 100 2.88 4.86 15.50
CA THR A 100 3.31 6.24 15.83
C THR A 100 3.02 7.21 14.69
N ASN A 101 3.31 6.82 13.44
CA ASN A 101 3.03 7.64 12.27
C ASN A 101 1.52 7.96 12.14
N THR A 102 0.68 6.96 12.40
CA THR A 102 -0.77 7.12 12.36
C THR A 102 -1.26 8.11 13.41
N MET A 103 -0.86 7.94 14.67
CA MET A 103 -1.28 8.80 15.78
C MET A 103 -0.87 10.27 15.57
N ILE A 104 0.31 10.50 15.00
CA ILE A 104 0.80 11.85 14.67
C ILE A 104 -0.10 12.47 13.58
N ASN A 105 -0.30 11.76 12.46
CA ASN A 105 -1.03 12.28 11.31
C ASN A 105 -2.52 12.55 11.57
N ILE A 106 -3.15 11.79 12.47
CA ILE A 106 -4.54 12.05 12.90
C ILE A 106 -4.66 12.99 14.10
N GLY A 107 -3.53 13.39 14.71
CA GLY A 107 -3.48 14.37 15.79
C GLY A 107 -3.86 13.85 17.18
N ILE A 108 -3.77 12.54 17.44
CA ILE A 108 -4.20 11.94 18.72
C ILE A 108 -3.06 11.42 19.59
N LYS A 109 -1.79 11.55 19.17
CA LYS A 109 -0.64 10.99 19.90
C LYS A 109 -0.63 11.37 21.38
N ASN A 110 -0.77 12.66 21.70
CA ASN A 110 -0.71 13.13 23.09
C ASN A 110 -1.87 12.56 23.94
N ASN A 111 -3.06 12.43 23.35
CA ASN A 111 -4.22 11.90 24.05
C ASN A 111 -4.10 10.39 24.28
N CYS A 112 -3.47 9.67 23.34
CA CYS A 112 -3.12 8.26 23.52
C CYS A 112 -2.06 8.09 24.61
N ASP A 113 -1.05 8.94 24.63
CA ASP A 113 0.02 8.94 25.62
C ASP A 113 -0.53 9.17 27.04
N GLU A 114 -1.35 10.21 27.23
CA GLU A 114 -2.03 10.50 28.49
C GLU A 114 -2.97 9.35 28.91
N ALA A 115 -3.73 8.79 27.97
CA ALA A 115 -4.61 7.66 28.25
C ALA A 115 -3.85 6.43 28.73
N LEU A 116 -2.72 6.09 28.12
CA LEU A 116 -1.90 4.95 28.51
C LEU A 116 -1.21 5.19 29.85
N TYR A 117 -0.70 6.40 30.07
CA TYR A 117 -0.12 6.80 31.35
C TYR A 117 -1.10 6.61 32.52
N GLU A 118 -2.35 7.06 32.37
CA GLU A 118 -3.39 6.85 33.39
C GLU A 118 -3.77 5.37 33.58
N LEU A 119 -3.54 4.53 32.57
CA LEU A 119 -3.74 3.08 32.67
C LEU A 119 -2.52 2.33 33.22
N GLY A 120 -1.40 3.03 33.46
CA GLY A 120 -0.15 2.47 33.94
C GLY A 120 0.69 1.78 32.86
N LEU A 121 0.59 2.24 31.61
CA LEU A 121 1.31 1.71 30.45
C LEU A 121 2.17 2.81 29.81
N ASP A 122 3.31 2.43 29.23
CA ASP A 122 4.18 3.32 28.47
C ASP A 122 3.92 3.16 26.96
N LEU A 123 3.65 4.28 26.28
CA LEU A 123 3.42 4.31 24.85
C LEU A 123 4.65 3.83 24.05
N GLU A 124 5.86 4.17 24.49
CA GLU A 124 7.09 3.82 23.78
C GLU A 124 7.33 2.31 23.84
N GLU A 125 7.14 1.68 25.02
CA GLU A 125 7.23 0.23 25.17
C GLU A 125 6.23 -0.51 24.27
N LEU A 126 5.00 -0.01 24.15
CA LEU A 126 4.00 -0.62 23.26
C LEU A 126 4.31 -0.41 21.79
N ALA A 127 4.92 0.72 21.41
CA ALA A 127 5.34 0.97 20.03
C ALA A 127 6.54 0.12 19.60
N ASP A 128 7.33 -0.38 20.54
CA ASP A 128 8.45 -1.28 20.30
C ASP A 128 8.02 -2.75 20.07
N GLU A 129 6.80 -3.11 20.44
CA GLU A 129 6.20 -4.42 20.12
C GLU A 129 5.74 -4.52 18.65
N GLU A 130 5.69 -3.41 17.90
CA GLU A 130 5.30 -3.39 16.49
C GLU A 130 6.45 -3.87 15.59
N GLU A 131 6.20 -4.94 14.85
CA GLU A 131 7.10 -5.40 13.79
C GLU A 131 7.08 -4.43 12.59
N ASP A 132 8.23 -4.24 11.97
CA ASP A 132 8.35 -3.42 10.76
C ASP A 132 7.70 -4.13 9.57
N ALA A 133 6.87 -3.43 8.82
CA ALA A 133 6.43 -3.90 7.50
C ALA A 133 7.56 -3.72 6.47
N GLY A 134 8.52 -4.65 6.49
CA GLY A 134 9.73 -4.71 5.67
C GLY A 134 9.50 -5.10 4.21
N LEU A 135 8.47 -4.56 3.56
CA LEU A 135 8.08 -4.91 2.18
C LEU A 135 8.94 -4.24 1.10
N GLY A 136 10.18 -3.87 1.44
CA GLY A 136 11.14 -3.23 0.55
C GLY A 136 12.55 -3.35 1.09
N ASN A 137 13.54 -3.29 0.21
CA ASN A 137 14.91 -3.63 0.56
C ASN A 137 15.76 -2.40 0.94
N GLY A 138 15.37 -1.22 0.47
CA GLY A 138 16.17 -0.02 0.70
C GLY A 138 15.53 1.27 0.18
N GLY A 139 16.36 2.12 -0.43
CA GLY A 139 15.98 3.48 -0.79
C GLY A 139 14.80 3.57 -1.76
N LEU A 140 14.66 2.65 -2.71
CA LEU A 140 13.53 2.62 -3.65
C LEU A 140 12.21 2.35 -2.92
N GLY A 141 12.15 1.30 -2.09
CA GLY A 141 10.99 1.00 -1.27
C GLY A 141 10.66 2.11 -0.27
N ARG A 142 11.67 2.75 0.34
CA ARG A 142 11.44 3.88 1.27
C ARG A 142 10.95 5.13 0.55
N LEU A 143 11.43 5.40 -0.66
CA LEU A 143 10.93 6.48 -1.51
C LEU A 143 9.44 6.28 -1.82
N ALA A 144 9.04 5.06 -2.19
CA ALA A 144 7.64 4.70 -2.43
C ALA A 144 6.78 4.95 -1.19
N ALA A 145 7.23 4.54 0.00
CA ALA A 145 6.54 4.79 1.26
C ALA A 145 6.37 6.29 1.56
N CYS A 146 7.44 7.09 1.40
CA CYS A 146 7.37 8.55 1.61
C CYS A 146 6.47 9.27 0.59
N PHE A 147 6.38 8.76 -0.65
CA PHE A 147 5.43 9.27 -1.64
C PHE A 147 3.99 9.03 -1.21
N LEU A 148 3.65 7.88 -0.62
CA LEU A 148 2.29 7.64 -0.12
C LEU A 148 1.88 8.67 0.93
N ASP A 149 2.76 8.92 1.90
CA ASP A 149 2.52 9.92 2.95
C ASP A 149 2.37 11.34 2.38
N SER A 150 3.23 11.72 1.43
CA SER A 150 3.17 13.03 0.76
C SER A 150 1.89 13.19 -0.07
N MET A 151 1.49 12.16 -0.83
CA MET A 151 0.28 12.20 -1.64
C MET A 151 -0.99 12.31 -0.77
N ALA A 152 -1.03 11.62 0.37
CA ALA A 152 -2.10 11.75 1.34
C ALA A 152 -2.16 13.16 1.94
N THR A 153 -1.01 13.70 2.35
CA THR A 153 -0.88 15.06 2.93
C THR A 153 -1.32 16.15 1.95
N LEU A 154 -0.98 16.00 0.67
CA LEU A 154 -1.37 16.94 -0.40
C LEU A 154 -2.82 16.75 -0.88
N GLY A 155 -3.55 15.77 -0.33
CA GLY A 155 -4.94 15.49 -0.71
C GLY A 155 -5.11 14.91 -2.12
N LEU A 156 -4.06 14.27 -2.66
CA LEU A 156 -4.09 13.67 -3.99
C LEU A 156 -4.89 12.37 -3.97
N ALA A 157 -5.72 12.15 -4.99
CA ALA A 157 -6.43 10.88 -5.18
C ALA A 157 -5.47 9.81 -5.71
N ALA A 158 -4.63 9.28 -4.82
CA ALA A 158 -3.55 8.37 -5.15
C ALA A 158 -3.65 7.03 -4.42
N HIS A 159 -3.19 5.97 -5.08
CA HIS A 159 -3.09 4.63 -4.53
C HIS A 159 -1.72 4.04 -4.83
N GLY A 160 -1.10 3.38 -3.84
CA GLY A 160 0.05 2.51 -4.04
C GLY A 160 -0.42 1.07 -4.28
N TYR A 161 0.14 0.41 -5.29
CA TYR A 161 -0.05 -1.02 -5.52
C TYR A 161 1.30 -1.72 -5.47
N GLY A 162 1.36 -2.78 -4.68
CA GLY A 162 2.52 -3.66 -4.56
C GLY A 162 2.11 -5.07 -4.17
N LEU A 163 3.09 -5.87 -3.77
CA LEU A 163 2.87 -7.24 -3.30
C LEU A 163 2.87 -7.28 -1.77
N ARG A 164 2.02 -8.13 -1.20
CA ARG A 164 2.06 -8.48 0.23
C ARG A 164 2.98 -9.68 0.38
N TYR A 165 4.25 -9.43 0.67
CA TYR A 165 5.22 -10.51 0.90
C TYR A 165 4.98 -11.15 2.27
N ASP A 166 4.91 -12.48 2.30
CA ASP A 166 4.76 -13.23 3.54
C ASP A 166 6.03 -13.13 4.41
N TYR A 167 7.19 -12.98 3.76
CA TYR A 167 8.49 -12.69 4.38
C TYR A 167 9.07 -11.43 3.76
N GLY A 168 9.54 -10.49 4.59
CA GLY A 168 10.21 -9.26 4.13
C GLY A 168 11.59 -9.52 3.52
N ILE A 169 12.53 -8.59 3.71
CA ILE A 169 13.90 -8.72 3.21
C ILE A 169 14.62 -9.95 3.81
N PHE A 170 14.99 -9.87 5.09
CA PHE A 170 15.50 -10.94 5.97
C PHE A 170 15.85 -10.30 7.32
N SER A 171 15.81 -11.09 8.40
CA SER A 171 16.37 -10.70 9.69
C SER A 171 17.87 -10.97 9.71
N GLN A 172 18.67 -9.92 9.89
CA GLN A 172 20.13 -10.03 9.93
C GLN A 172 20.60 -10.33 11.35
N ARG A 173 21.33 -11.43 11.52
CA ARG A 173 22.05 -11.74 12.76
C ARG A 173 23.55 -11.84 12.50
N ILE A 174 24.37 -11.38 13.44
CA ILE A 174 25.82 -11.55 13.36
C ILE A 174 26.25 -12.72 14.25
N SER A 175 26.93 -13.70 13.66
CA SER A 175 27.46 -14.87 14.37
C SER A 175 28.91 -15.09 13.96
N ASN A 176 29.82 -15.11 14.93
CA ASN A 176 31.27 -15.26 14.69
C ASN A 176 31.86 -14.23 13.70
N GLY A 177 31.29 -13.01 13.64
CA GLY A 177 31.73 -11.96 12.72
C GLY A 177 31.15 -12.08 11.30
N GLU A 178 30.28 -13.06 11.04
CA GLU A 178 29.63 -13.28 9.75
C GLU A 178 28.13 -12.96 9.83
N GLN A 179 27.57 -12.57 8.68
CA GLN A 179 26.13 -12.41 8.51
C GLN A 179 25.44 -13.77 8.42
N ILE A 180 24.35 -13.90 9.18
CA ILE A 180 23.39 -15.00 9.11
C ILE A 180 22.03 -14.40 8.77
N GLU A 181 21.37 -14.96 7.76
CA GLU A 181 20.06 -14.52 7.27
C GLU A 181 18.97 -15.46 7.80
N GLU A 182 17.98 -14.89 8.46
CA GLU A 182 16.79 -15.60 8.95
C GLU A 182 15.54 -15.00 8.30
N ALA A 183 14.48 -15.80 8.14
CA ALA A 183 13.24 -15.31 7.55
C ALA A 183 12.61 -14.22 8.43
N ASP A 184 12.18 -13.12 7.82
CA ASP A 184 11.46 -12.05 8.49
C ASP A 184 9.98 -12.41 8.65
N ASP A 185 9.59 -12.88 9.84
CA ASP A 185 8.25 -13.41 10.14
C ASP A 185 7.31 -12.32 10.72
N TRP A 186 7.32 -11.13 10.12
CA TRP A 186 6.55 -9.95 10.55
C TRP A 186 5.01 -10.18 10.64
N LEU A 187 4.50 -11.23 9.99
CA LEU A 187 3.09 -11.63 10.00
C LEU A 187 2.75 -12.73 11.02
N ALA A 188 3.72 -13.26 11.76
CA ALA A 188 3.53 -14.42 12.66
C ALA A 188 2.36 -14.26 13.63
N VAL A 189 2.11 -13.03 14.08
CA VAL A 189 1.06 -12.68 15.04
C VAL A 189 -0.07 -11.84 14.44
N GLY A 190 -0.08 -11.71 13.11
CA GLY A 190 -1.02 -10.89 12.36
C GLY A 190 -0.63 -9.41 12.31
N ASN A 191 -1.26 -8.69 11.39
CA ASN A 191 -1.04 -7.27 11.18
C ASN A 191 -2.34 -6.50 11.47
N PRO A 192 -2.39 -5.62 12.50
CA PRO A 192 -3.62 -4.91 12.83
C PRO A 192 -4.02 -3.88 11.77
N TRP A 193 -3.11 -3.46 10.88
CA TRP A 193 -3.32 -2.34 9.95
C TRP A 193 -3.97 -2.74 8.63
N GLU A 194 -3.89 -4.01 8.23
CA GLU A 194 -4.43 -4.45 6.94
C GLU A 194 -5.95 -4.67 6.96
N LYS A 195 -6.54 -4.66 5.76
CA LYS A 195 -7.94 -5.06 5.52
C LYS A 195 -8.02 -5.76 4.18
N GLU A 196 -8.49 -7.00 4.18
CA GLU A 196 -8.77 -7.74 2.96
C GLU A 196 -9.98 -7.14 2.23
N ASP A 197 -9.86 -6.90 0.92
CA ASP A 197 -10.98 -6.54 0.05
C ASP A 197 -10.98 -7.41 -1.22
N LEU A 198 -12.15 -7.79 -1.69
CA LEU A 198 -12.37 -8.66 -2.84
C LEU A 198 -13.18 -7.89 -3.89
N ASN A 199 -12.53 -6.94 -4.56
CA ASN A 199 -13.14 -6.25 -5.70
C ASN A 199 -12.26 -6.41 -6.95
N LEU A 200 -12.86 -6.96 -8.01
CA LEU A 200 -12.24 -7.12 -9.33
C LEU A 200 -13.14 -6.45 -10.36
N GLU A 201 -12.59 -5.52 -11.13
CA GLU A 201 -13.26 -4.95 -12.30
C GLU A 201 -12.42 -5.16 -13.57
N ARG A 202 -13.09 -5.28 -14.72
CA ARG A 202 -12.49 -5.53 -16.03
C ARG A 202 -12.86 -4.41 -17.01
N LEU A 203 -11.93 -4.07 -17.90
CA LEU A 203 -12.11 -3.05 -18.95
C LEU A 203 -11.94 -3.64 -20.37
N PRO A 204 -12.57 -3.05 -21.42
CA PRO A 204 -12.44 -3.47 -22.82
C PRO A 204 -11.19 -2.92 -23.54
N TRP A 205 -10.81 -3.55 -24.66
CA TRP A 205 -9.47 -3.50 -25.29
C TRP A 205 -9.23 -2.41 -26.36
N ASP A 206 -10.26 -1.85 -26.99
CA ASP A 206 -10.10 -1.21 -28.31
C ASP A 206 -9.58 0.24 -28.30
N THR A 207 -9.16 0.75 -27.14
CA THR A 207 -8.52 2.06 -26.97
C THR A 207 -7.16 1.93 -26.26
N ALA A 208 -6.55 0.74 -26.29
CA ALA A 208 -5.44 0.41 -25.40
C ALA A 208 -4.15 1.24 -25.64
N TRP A 209 -3.65 1.39 -26.88
CA TRP A 209 -2.30 1.96 -27.07
C TRP A 209 -2.17 3.45 -26.70
N ASP A 210 -3.06 4.30 -27.22
CA ASP A 210 -3.06 5.73 -26.89
C ASP A 210 -3.34 5.95 -25.39
N ILE A 211 -4.24 5.15 -24.80
CA ILE A 211 -4.46 5.16 -23.35
C ILE A 211 -3.20 4.73 -22.60
N THR A 212 -2.54 3.64 -22.99
CA THR A 212 -1.34 3.12 -22.33
C THR A 212 -0.23 4.17 -22.33
N VAL A 213 0.07 4.78 -23.48
CA VAL A 213 1.11 5.83 -23.56
C VAL A 213 0.75 7.06 -22.72
N LYS A 214 -0.53 7.47 -22.68
CA LYS A 214 -0.98 8.61 -21.87
C LYS A 214 -1.14 8.30 -20.37
N THR A 215 -1.21 7.02 -20.01
CA THR A 215 -1.44 6.55 -18.64
C THR A 215 -0.12 6.23 -17.93
N CYS A 216 0.84 5.63 -18.63
CA CYS A 216 2.09 5.16 -18.06
C CYS A 216 3.17 6.25 -18.10
N ALA A 217 3.87 6.41 -16.98
CA ALA A 217 5.14 7.12 -16.90
C ALA A 217 6.18 6.20 -16.24
N TYR A 218 7.45 6.35 -16.59
CA TYR A 218 8.55 5.52 -16.09
C TYR A 218 9.60 6.39 -15.38
N THR A 219 10.03 5.96 -14.21
CA THR A 219 11.12 6.59 -13.44
C THR A 219 12.30 5.62 -13.37
N ASN A 220 13.45 6.04 -13.88
CA ASN A 220 14.69 5.29 -13.75
C ASN A 220 15.42 5.65 -12.45
N HIS A 221 15.97 4.64 -11.77
CA HIS A 221 16.70 4.79 -10.50
C HIS A 221 18.13 4.24 -10.56
N THR A 222 18.61 3.83 -11.73
CA THR A 222 19.98 3.29 -11.88
C THR A 222 20.59 3.64 -13.23
N VAL A 223 21.87 3.98 -13.19
CA VAL A 223 22.71 4.21 -14.38
C VAL A 223 23.64 3.01 -14.66
N LEU A 224 23.68 2.04 -13.75
CA LEU A 224 24.52 0.85 -13.87
C LEU A 224 23.85 -0.14 -14.83
N PRO A 225 24.48 -0.50 -15.96
CA PRO A 225 23.88 -1.37 -16.97
C PRO A 225 23.49 -2.75 -16.42
N GLU A 226 24.26 -3.28 -15.48
CA GLU A 226 24.03 -4.58 -14.84
C GLU A 226 22.77 -4.62 -13.97
N ALA A 227 22.24 -3.46 -13.56
CA ALA A 227 21.01 -3.34 -12.79
C ALA A 227 19.77 -3.15 -13.68
N LEU A 228 19.92 -3.10 -15.01
CA LEU A 228 18.80 -3.03 -15.94
C LEU A 228 18.26 -4.43 -16.22
N GLU A 229 16.98 -4.64 -15.95
CA GLU A 229 16.34 -5.93 -16.18
C GLU A 229 16.34 -6.28 -17.68
N ARG A 230 16.88 -7.46 -17.99
CA ARG A 230 16.84 -8.08 -19.31
C ARG A 230 16.39 -9.52 -19.15
N TRP A 231 15.21 -9.82 -19.66
CA TRP A 231 14.59 -11.13 -19.51
C TRP A 231 14.83 -11.98 -20.77
N PRO A 232 15.29 -13.25 -20.63
CA PRO A 232 15.43 -14.14 -21.78
C PRO A 232 14.10 -14.32 -22.51
N VAL A 233 14.14 -14.23 -23.85
CA VAL A 233 12.94 -14.40 -24.70
C VAL A 233 12.24 -15.73 -24.41
N SER A 234 13.02 -16.81 -24.27
CA SER A 234 12.49 -18.14 -23.98
C SER A 234 11.73 -18.23 -22.64
N LEU A 235 12.12 -17.43 -21.64
CA LEU A 235 11.41 -17.36 -20.37
C LEU A 235 10.04 -16.67 -20.55
N LEU A 236 10.02 -15.52 -21.24
CA LEU A 236 8.77 -14.80 -21.52
C LEU A 236 7.84 -15.59 -22.44
N GLU A 237 8.38 -16.31 -23.41
CA GLU A 237 7.60 -17.16 -24.31
C GLU A 237 6.86 -18.26 -23.54
N ASN A 238 7.54 -18.89 -22.58
CA ASN A 238 6.95 -19.96 -21.77
C ASN A 238 5.94 -19.43 -20.74
N LEU A 239 6.26 -18.33 -20.04
CA LEU A 239 5.46 -17.85 -18.91
C LEU A 239 4.34 -16.90 -19.34
N LEU A 240 4.62 -16.02 -20.31
CA LEU A 240 3.74 -14.91 -20.72
C LEU A 240 3.64 -14.80 -22.25
N PRO A 241 3.25 -15.87 -22.97
CA PRO A 241 3.29 -15.91 -24.44
C PRO A 241 2.51 -14.78 -25.11
N ARG A 242 1.38 -14.37 -24.52
CA ARG A 242 0.58 -13.26 -25.04
C ARG A 242 1.27 -11.90 -24.88
N HIS A 243 2.00 -11.68 -23.80
CA HIS A 243 2.73 -10.44 -23.57
C HIS A 243 3.94 -10.34 -24.50
N LEU A 244 4.63 -11.45 -24.77
CA LEU A 244 5.73 -11.46 -25.72
C LEU A 244 5.28 -11.05 -27.13
N GLN A 245 4.12 -11.53 -27.59
CA GLN A 245 3.53 -11.08 -28.87
C GLN A 245 3.27 -9.56 -28.89
N ILE A 246 2.79 -8.99 -27.78
CA ILE A 246 2.56 -7.55 -27.65
C ILE A 246 3.90 -6.78 -27.69
N ILE A 247 4.92 -7.27 -26.98
CA ILE A 247 6.27 -6.66 -26.95
C ILE A 247 6.86 -6.63 -28.36
N TYR A 248 6.75 -7.72 -29.13
CA TYR A 248 7.22 -7.74 -30.51
C TYR A 248 6.49 -6.74 -31.41
N GLU A 249 5.16 -6.62 -31.28
CA GLU A 249 4.40 -5.63 -32.03
C GLU A 249 4.82 -4.19 -31.66
N ILE A 250 4.99 -3.90 -30.38
CA ILE A 250 5.49 -2.60 -29.89
C ILE A 250 6.86 -2.29 -30.51
N ASN A 251 7.80 -3.25 -30.47
CA ASN A 251 9.14 -3.07 -31.03
C ASN A 251 9.10 -2.82 -32.55
N ALA A 252 8.29 -3.60 -33.28
CA ALA A 252 8.14 -3.44 -34.72
C ALA A 252 7.57 -2.06 -35.10
N LEU A 253 6.61 -1.55 -34.34
CA LEU A 253 6.06 -0.21 -34.55
C LEU A 253 7.07 0.89 -34.18
N PHE A 254 7.79 0.72 -33.07
CA PHE A 254 8.82 1.67 -32.63
C PHE A 254 9.96 1.81 -33.64
N LEU A 255 10.50 0.70 -34.14
CA LEU A 255 11.59 0.71 -35.13
C LEU A 255 11.18 1.39 -36.45
N LYS A 256 9.91 1.27 -36.86
CA LYS A 256 9.38 2.02 -38.02
C LYS A 256 9.44 3.52 -37.80
N GLU A 257 9.13 4.01 -36.61
CA GLU A 257 9.21 5.44 -36.28
C GLU A 257 10.66 5.93 -36.17
N VAL A 258 11.56 5.11 -35.61
CA VAL A 258 13.00 5.40 -35.59
C VAL A 258 13.55 5.52 -37.02
N ALA A 259 13.23 4.58 -37.90
CA ALA A 259 13.70 4.59 -39.29
C ALA A 259 13.19 5.82 -40.08
N LYS A 260 11.96 6.28 -39.81
CA LYS A 260 11.44 7.52 -40.39
C LYS A 260 12.18 8.76 -39.90
N LYS A 261 12.54 8.80 -38.61
CA LYS A 261 13.17 9.96 -37.98
C LYS A 261 14.68 10.03 -38.24
N TRP A 262 15.34 8.89 -38.41
CA TRP A 262 16.77 8.79 -38.74
C TRP A 262 17.00 7.85 -39.93
N PRO A 263 16.70 8.29 -41.16
CA PRO A 263 16.86 7.44 -42.34
C PRO A 263 18.33 7.05 -42.58
N GLY A 264 18.60 5.75 -42.73
CA GLY A 264 19.91 5.20 -43.07
C GLY A 264 20.88 4.95 -41.90
N ASP A 265 20.48 5.23 -40.65
CA ASP A 265 21.30 4.92 -39.46
C ASP A 265 21.02 3.50 -38.93
N GLU A 266 21.55 2.50 -39.65
CA GLU A 266 21.35 1.08 -39.32
C GLU A 266 21.93 0.71 -37.95
N ASN A 267 22.98 1.39 -37.49
CA ASN A 267 23.58 1.15 -36.17
C ASN A 267 22.63 1.46 -35.01
N ARG A 268 21.72 2.45 -35.18
CA ARG A 268 20.67 2.74 -34.18
C ARG A 268 19.53 1.72 -34.20
N LEU A 269 19.30 1.04 -35.32
CA LEU A 269 18.30 -0.02 -35.44
C LEU A 269 18.84 -1.36 -34.95
N LEU A 270 20.16 -1.57 -35.03
CA LEU A 270 20.88 -2.79 -34.66
C LEU A 270 21.39 -2.81 -33.22
N GLN A 271 21.07 -1.81 -32.38
CA GLN A 271 21.23 -1.98 -30.93
C GLN A 271 20.18 -2.99 -30.45
N ASP A 272 20.53 -4.28 -30.60
CA ASP A 272 19.70 -5.43 -30.33
C ASP A 272 19.08 -5.33 -28.94
N VAL A 273 17.76 -5.21 -28.94
CA VAL A 273 16.91 -5.24 -27.74
C VAL A 273 16.84 -6.67 -27.16
N PHE A 274 17.40 -7.68 -27.84
CA PHE A 274 17.16 -9.10 -27.54
C PHE A 274 18.40 -10.03 -27.51
N ASN A 275 19.63 -9.51 -27.45
CA ASN A 275 20.81 -10.36 -27.15
C ASN A 275 20.97 -10.65 -25.65
#